data_AF-A0A6P7GBS8-F1
#
_entry.id   AF-A0A6P7GBS8-F1
#
_cell.length_a   1.000
_cell.length_b   1.000
_cell.length_c   1.000
_cell.angle_alpha   90.00
_cell.angle_beta   90.00
_cell.angle_gamma   90.00
#
_symmetry.space_group_name_H-M   'P 1'
#
loop_
_entity.id
_entity.type
_entity.pdbx_description
1 polymer ?
#
loop_
_entity_poly.entity_id
_entity_poly.type
_entity_poly.pdbx_seq_one_letter_code
_entity_poly.pdbx_strand_id
1 'polypeptide(L)'
;MKSVFVIVFFACFGIILSAKLPTPAPSPTPEPDDLVCGVCFMIGNIMEAFKKEDIPKETATSQKTFVCEVVFATEETRQLCLDSYLEEVDSFYDEVDTDTVMDKCIQLKKCPASGSY
;
A
#
# COMPACT_ATOMS: atom_id res chain seq x y z
N MET A 1 -48.80 -30.33 4.70
CA MET A 1 -47.62 -31.03 4.16
C MET A 1 -46.40 -30.47 4.89
N LYS A 2 -45.61 -31.35 5.51
CA LYS A 2 -44.48 -31.01 6.40
C LYS A 2 -43.22 -30.73 5.58
N SER A 3 -42.46 -29.75 6.07
CA SER A 3 -41.15 -29.28 5.60
C SER A 3 -40.04 -30.33 5.58
N VAL A 4 -38.87 -29.86 5.12
CA VAL A 4 -37.48 -30.31 5.32
C VAL A 4 -36.91 -31.00 4.07
N PHE A 5 -36.22 -30.29 3.17
CA PHE A 5 -34.77 -29.94 3.15
C PHE A 5 -33.83 -31.14 3.30
N VAL A 6 -32.62 -31.01 2.70
CA VAL A 6 -31.32 -31.58 3.15
C VAL A 6 -30.61 -32.53 2.14
N ILE A 7 -29.56 -31.96 1.52
CA ILE A 7 -28.17 -32.48 1.31
C ILE A 7 -27.78 -33.21 0.01
N VAL A 8 -26.86 -32.54 -0.73
CA VAL A 8 -25.51 -32.95 -1.22
C VAL A 8 -25.38 -34.36 -1.81
N PHE A 9 -24.67 -34.53 -2.94
CA PHE A 9 -23.50 -35.42 -3.08
C PHE A 9 -22.97 -35.40 -4.53
N PHE A 10 -21.72 -34.94 -4.67
CA PHE A 10 -20.64 -35.53 -5.46
C PHE A 10 -20.93 -35.97 -6.91
N ALA A 11 -20.35 -35.24 -7.86
CA ALA A 11 -19.82 -35.82 -9.10
C ALA A 11 -18.38 -35.32 -9.31
N CYS A 12 -17.44 -36.04 -8.69
CA CYS A 12 -16.03 -36.07 -9.10
C CYS A 12 -15.88 -37.03 -10.29
N PHE A 13 -14.79 -36.83 -11.03
CA PHE A 13 -14.25 -37.59 -12.18
C PHE A 13 -14.85 -37.25 -13.55
N GLY A 14 -14.09 -36.75 -14.52
CA GLY A 14 -12.67 -36.45 -14.54
C GLY A 14 -12.24 -36.07 -15.95
N ILE A 15 -11.30 -35.13 -16.06
CA ILE A 15 -10.39 -35.04 -17.20
C ILE A 15 -9.02 -34.69 -16.64
N ILE A 16 -8.13 -35.68 -16.70
CA ILE A 16 -6.71 -35.57 -16.41
C ILE A 16 -6.07 -34.83 -17.60
N LEU A 17 -5.77 -33.56 -17.44
CA LEU A 17 -4.81 -32.86 -18.27
C LEU A 17 -3.58 -32.59 -17.42
N SER A 18 -2.59 -33.48 -17.56
CA SER A 18 -1.25 -33.37 -16.99
C SER A 18 -0.46 -32.23 -17.64
N ALA A 19 -0.94 -31.00 -17.54
CA ALA A 19 -0.09 -29.83 -17.62
C ALA A 19 0.40 -29.57 -16.20
N LYS A 20 1.69 -29.82 -15.95
CA LYS A 20 2.39 -29.24 -14.80
C LYS A 20 2.28 -27.72 -14.98
N LEU A 21 1.23 -27.12 -14.42
CA LEU A 21 1.21 -25.70 -14.13
C LEU A 21 2.41 -25.47 -13.21
N PRO A 22 3.36 -24.60 -13.58
CA PRO A 22 4.37 -24.18 -12.63
C PRO A 22 3.62 -23.65 -11.42
N THR A 23 3.81 -24.31 -10.28
CA THR A 23 3.36 -23.81 -8.99
C THR A 23 3.82 -22.35 -8.94
N PRO A 24 2.92 -21.37 -8.71
CA PRO A 24 3.37 -20.02 -8.46
C PRO A 24 4.42 -20.12 -7.36
N ALA A 25 5.65 -19.71 -7.65
CA ALA A 25 6.64 -19.56 -6.61
C ALA A 25 6.00 -18.71 -5.51
N PRO A 26 6.16 -19.06 -4.22
CA PRO A 26 5.65 -18.19 -3.16
C PRO A 26 6.21 -16.80 -3.44
N SER A 27 5.32 -15.83 -3.64
CA SER A 27 5.72 -14.43 -3.75
C SER A 27 6.54 -14.14 -2.50
N PRO A 28 7.76 -13.59 -2.63
CA PRO A 28 8.54 -13.24 -1.45
C PRO A 28 7.68 -12.35 -0.57
N THR A 29 7.63 -12.67 0.72
CA THR A 29 7.09 -11.75 1.72
C THR A 29 7.94 -10.48 1.63
N PRO A 30 7.35 -9.29 1.43
CA PRO A 30 8.11 -8.05 1.35
C PRO A 30 8.98 -7.86 2.59
N GLU A 31 10.19 -7.31 2.41
CA GLU A 31 11.02 -6.94 3.54
C GLU A 31 10.42 -5.69 4.23
N PRO A 32 10.63 -5.52 5.56
CA PRO A 32 10.07 -4.37 6.29
C PRO A 32 10.46 -3.01 5.69
N ASP A 33 11.69 -2.89 5.18
CA ASP A 33 12.18 -1.66 4.55
C ASP A 33 11.45 -1.35 3.24
N ASP A 34 11.04 -2.38 2.49
CA ASP A 34 10.22 -2.22 1.28
C ASP A 34 8.82 -1.72 1.61
N LEU A 35 8.24 -2.15 2.75
CA LEU A 35 6.93 -1.68 3.22
C LEU A 35 6.98 -0.21 3.64
N VAL A 36 8.00 0.19 4.39
CA VAL A 36 8.19 1.59 4.81
C VAL A 36 8.40 2.50 3.60
N CYS A 37 9.23 2.07 2.65
CA CYS A 37 9.43 2.80 1.39
C CYS A 37 8.13 2.93 0.59
N GLY A 38 7.38 1.83 0.46
CA GLY A 38 6.09 1.82 -0.23
C GLY A 38 5.05 2.75 0.41
N VAL A 39 5.00 2.80 1.75
CA VAL A 39 4.11 3.72 2.48
C VAL A 39 4.49 5.17 2.20
N CYS A 40 5.78 5.53 2.33
CA CYS A 40 6.25 6.88 2.03
C CYS A 40 5.93 7.29 0.59
N PHE A 41 6.20 6.40 -0.37
CA PHE A 41 5.95 6.66 -1.77
C PHE A 41 4.46 6.94 -2.02
N MET A 42 3.57 6.16 -1.42
CA MET A 42 2.13 6.35 -1.56
C MET A 42 1.65 7.66 -0.95
N ILE A 43 2.07 7.98 0.28
CA ILE A 43 1.72 9.25 0.94
C ILE A 43 2.24 10.44 0.12
N GLY A 44 3.49 10.37 -0.34
CA GLY A 44 4.09 11.42 -1.17
C GLY A 44 3.33 11.68 -2.48
N ASN A 45 2.86 10.63 -3.17
CA ASN A 45 2.01 10.81 -4.35
C ASN A 45 0.66 11.45 -4.02
N ILE A 46 0.08 11.15 -2.86
CA ILE A 46 -1.16 11.79 -2.40
C ILE A 46 -0.90 13.27 -2.10
N MET A 47 0.24 13.61 -1.49
CA MET A 47 0.60 15.00 -1.22
C MET A 47 0.82 15.81 -2.50
N GLU A 48 1.49 15.22 -3.50
CA GLU A 48 1.62 15.81 -4.84
C GLU A 48 0.25 16.06 -5.49
N ALA A 49 -0.69 15.09 -5.37
CA ALA A 49 -2.05 15.27 -5.86
C ALA A 49 -2.79 16.39 -5.10
N PHE A 50 -2.64 16.47 -3.79
CA PHE A 50 -3.24 17.52 -2.98
C PHE A 50 -2.70 18.91 -3.34
N LYS A 51 -1.37 19.04 -3.53
CA LYS A 51 -0.75 20.29 -3.99
C LYS A 51 -1.26 20.71 -5.36
N LYS A 52 -1.40 19.76 -6.29
CA LYS A 52 -1.95 20.02 -7.63
C LYS A 52 -3.41 20.51 -7.62
N GLU A 53 -4.18 20.07 -6.63
CA GLU A 53 -5.58 20.48 -6.41
C GLU A 53 -5.70 21.68 -5.46
N ASP A 54 -4.60 22.40 -5.18
CA ASP A 54 -4.54 23.55 -4.27
C ASP A 54 -5.09 23.26 -2.85
N ILE A 55 -5.00 22.01 -2.40
CA ILE A 55 -5.40 21.60 -1.05
C ILE A 55 -4.33 22.06 -0.05
N PRO A 56 -4.70 22.88 0.96
CA PRO A 56 -3.72 23.40 1.91
C PRO A 56 -3.23 22.31 2.86
N LYS A 57 -2.00 22.49 3.36
CA LYS A 57 -1.33 21.59 4.31
C LYS A 57 -2.20 21.20 5.50
N GLU A 58 -2.91 22.15 6.10
CA GLU A 58 -3.82 21.89 7.23
C GLU A 58 -4.93 20.89 6.88
N THR A 59 -5.50 21.01 5.66
CA THR A 59 -6.50 20.05 5.17
C THR A 59 -5.85 18.68 4.97
N ALA A 60 -4.69 18.61 4.32
CA ALA A 60 -3.94 17.36 4.16
C ALA A 60 -3.65 16.67 5.51
N THR A 61 -3.21 17.43 6.52
CA THR A 61 -2.97 16.97 7.89
C THR A 61 -4.22 16.36 8.51
N SER A 62 -5.38 17.02 8.37
CA SER A 62 -6.65 16.51 8.90
C SER A 62 -7.15 15.22 8.24
N GLN A 63 -6.67 14.91 7.04
CA GLN A 63 -7.06 13.70 6.28
C GLN A 63 -6.30 12.44 6.70
N LYS A 64 -5.38 12.52 7.69
CA LYS A 64 -4.54 11.40 8.15
C LYS A 64 -5.28 10.07 8.27
N THR A 65 -6.33 10.02 9.10
CA THR A 65 -7.07 8.78 9.36
C THR A 65 -7.75 8.28 8.09
N PHE A 66 -8.37 9.17 7.33
CA PHE A 66 -9.05 8.81 6.08
C PHE A 66 -8.07 8.21 5.07
N VAL A 67 -6.94 8.88 4.82
CA VAL A 67 -5.92 8.40 3.89
C VAL A 67 -5.38 7.05 4.34
N CYS A 68 -4.97 6.91 5.61
CA CYS A 68 -4.37 5.67 6.09
C CYS A 68 -5.35 4.49 6.10
N GLU A 69 -6.64 4.72 6.39
CA GLU A 69 -7.65 3.66 6.40
C GLU A 69 -8.12 3.25 5.01
N VAL A 70 -8.21 4.20 4.08
CA VAL A 70 -8.74 3.97 2.72
C VAL A 70 -7.67 3.43 1.77
N VAL A 71 -6.45 3.95 1.86
CA VAL A 71 -5.37 3.62 0.90
C VAL A 71 -4.68 2.31 1.29
N PHE A 72 -4.53 2.03 2.58
CA PHE A 72 -3.78 0.87 3.07
C PHE A 72 -4.69 -0.24 3.59
N ALA A 73 -4.63 -1.38 2.89
CA ALA A 73 -5.50 -2.52 3.12
C ALA A 73 -5.05 -3.41 4.30
N THR A 74 -3.76 -3.43 4.62
CA THR A 74 -3.23 -4.24 5.73
C THR A 74 -3.08 -3.41 6.99
N GLU A 75 -3.28 -4.05 8.15
CA GLU A 75 -3.10 -3.39 9.45
C GLU A 75 -1.67 -2.86 9.63
N GLU A 76 -0.67 -3.61 9.17
CA GLU A 76 0.74 -3.22 9.21
C GLU A 76 1.02 -1.94 8.41
N THR A 77 0.63 -1.88 7.14
CA THR A 77 0.88 -0.69 6.30
C THR A 77 0.03 0.51 6.72
N ARG A 78 -1.17 0.25 7.25
CA ARG A 78 -2.00 1.29 7.86
C ARG A 78 -1.34 1.87 9.11
N GLN A 79 -0.79 1.05 9.98
CA GLN A 79 -0.13 1.51 11.18
C GLN A 79 1.14 2.31 10.83
N LEU A 80 1.94 1.82 9.88
CA LEU A 80 3.08 2.56 9.34
C LEU A 80 2.67 3.94 8.80
N CYS A 81 1.59 4.00 8.01
CA CYS A 81 1.02 5.26 7.54
C CYS A 81 0.64 6.16 8.72
N LEU A 82 -0.11 5.66 9.70
CA LEU A 82 -0.53 6.46 10.84
C LEU A 82 0.67 7.00 11.64
N ASP A 83 1.76 6.28 11.72
CA ASP A 83 2.93 6.69 12.47
C ASP A 83 3.79 7.72 11.70
N SER A 84 3.90 7.62 10.38
CA SER A 84 4.75 8.49 9.56
C SER A 84 4.03 9.66 8.86
N TYR A 85 2.70 9.61 8.72
CA TYR A 85 1.94 10.52 7.86
C TYR A 85 2.21 12.01 8.12
N LEU A 86 2.28 12.43 9.39
CA LEU A 86 2.45 13.86 9.71
C LEU A 86 3.86 14.37 9.35
N GLU A 87 4.90 13.56 9.59
CA GLU A 87 6.28 13.87 9.21
C GLU A 87 6.40 14.00 7.69
N GLU A 88 5.73 13.12 6.96
CA GLU A 88 5.73 13.11 5.51
C GLU A 88 4.94 14.30 4.94
N VAL A 89 3.73 14.59 5.44
CA VAL A 89 2.96 15.79 5.05
C VAL A 89 3.81 17.06 5.22
N ASP A 90 4.50 17.20 6.36
CA ASP A 90 5.39 18.34 6.59
C ASP A 90 6.48 18.42 5.51
N SER A 91 7.17 17.31 5.26
CA SER A 91 8.28 17.25 4.29
C SER A 91 7.85 17.46 2.83
N PHE A 92 6.66 17.01 2.46
CA PHE A 92 6.15 17.16 1.08
C PHE A 92 5.57 18.56 0.80
N TYR A 93 5.13 19.28 1.84
CA TYR A 93 4.60 20.65 1.71
C TYR A 93 5.66 21.75 1.94
N ASP A 94 6.73 21.48 2.68
CA ASP A 94 7.71 22.51 3.04
C ASP A 94 8.79 22.75 1.96
N GLU A 95 8.99 21.82 1.01
CA GLU A 95 10.02 21.96 -0.02
C GLU A 95 9.46 22.42 -1.37
N VAL A 96 10.26 23.22 -2.08
CA VAL A 96 9.98 23.74 -3.42
C VAL A 96 10.16 22.62 -4.44
N ASP A 97 9.08 22.28 -5.17
CA ASP A 97 8.83 21.34 -6.29
C ASP A 97 9.98 20.86 -7.24
N THR A 98 11.21 20.62 -6.78
CA THR A 98 12.28 20.09 -7.64
C THR A 98 12.47 18.59 -7.53
N ASP A 99 12.12 18.01 -6.39
CA ASP A 99 12.48 16.64 -6.05
C ASP A 99 11.30 15.69 -6.31
N THR A 100 11.59 14.52 -6.89
CA THR A 100 10.54 13.53 -7.10
C THR A 100 10.10 12.93 -5.76
N VAL A 101 8.91 12.33 -5.73
CA VAL A 101 8.41 11.61 -4.54
C VAL A 101 9.44 10.58 -4.03
N MET A 102 10.09 9.87 -4.96
CA MET A 102 11.10 8.88 -4.61
C MET A 102 12.34 9.53 -3.98
N ASP A 103 12.82 10.65 -4.54
CA ASP A 103 13.98 11.36 -4.00
C ASP A 103 13.72 11.81 -2.56
N LYS A 104 12.52 12.34 -2.29
CA LYS A 104 12.09 12.71 -0.94
C LYS A 104 12.06 11.51 0.00
N CYS A 105 11.50 10.38 -0.41
CA CYS A 105 11.47 9.19 0.44
C CYS A 105 12.87 8.63 0.74
N ILE A 106 13.83 8.80 -0.17
CA ILE A 106 15.25 8.50 0.08
C ILE A 106 15.85 9.50 1.08
N GLN A 107 15.58 10.80 0.94
CA GLN A 107 16.05 11.82 1.88
C GLN A 107 15.50 11.62 3.31
N LEU A 108 14.25 11.19 3.43
CA LEU A 108 13.61 10.79 4.68
C LEU A 108 14.11 9.43 5.22
N LYS A 109 15.05 8.78 4.52
CA LYS A 109 15.60 7.46 4.84
C LYS A 109 14.51 6.37 4.97
N LYS A 110 13.39 6.53 4.28
CA LYS A 110 12.31 5.54 4.19
C LYS A 110 12.57 4.55 3.06
N CYS A 111 13.27 5.00 2.01
CA CYS A 111 13.70 4.18 0.89
C CYS A 111 15.24 4.07 0.84
N PRO A 112 15.78 2.92 0.40
CA PRO A 112 17.21 2.81 0.12
C PRO A 112 17.59 3.75 -1.03
N ALA A 113 18.76 4.41 -0.93
CA ALA A 113 19.34 5.11 -2.06
C ALA A 113 19.57 4.11 -3.21
N SER A 114 19.17 4.47 -4.43
CA SER A 114 19.34 3.61 -5.61
C SER A 114 20.81 3.15 -5.72
N GLY A 115 21.06 1.86 -5.47
CA GLY A 115 22.42 1.29 -5.39
C GLY A 115 22.62 0.19 -4.34
N SER A 116 21.62 -0.09 -3.50
CA SER A 116 21.69 -1.12 -2.45
C SER A 116 20.77 -2.31 -2.75
N TYR A 117 21.08 -3.07 -3.81
CA TYR A 117 20.63 -4.46 -4.00
C TYR A 117 21.77 -5.27 -4.60
#